data_AF-A0A067PHS0-F1
#
_entry.id   AF-A0A067PHS0-F1
#
_cell.length_a   1.000
_cell.length_b   1.000
_cell.length_c   1.000
_cell.angle_alpha   90.00
_cell.angle_beta   90.00
_cell.angle_gamma   90.00
#
_symmetry.space_group_name_H-M   'P 1'
#
loop_
_entity.id
_entity.type
_entity.pdbx_description
1 polymer ?
#
loop_
_entity_poly.entity_id
_entity_poly.type
_entity_poly.pdbx_seq_one_letter_code
_entity_poly.pdbx_strand_id
1 'polypeptide(L)'
;MCGERNYRAILTCLWIEGLLYGSYLPLFLGSAYICAYTRPNKYLLTLAASVFVVCTIQALLDFATLLYTPEIVANTFCTGGVCLGCDGDTESRVNQIELQDILWMIVDAGGIVNQLMADGLLIYRAFVLWKPRFWVIVIPTTTLLGTVVCGLLHTYATSQTYLIRLHAPLSETTPPPKWVTLEALDLTALSIESALITTTNVLTTALIAYRIWWITVGLSRALGGRATRKYYRVLTMIVESGGIYTMSIITRLAFMYVLPDDRKIFIIVHP
;
A
#
# COMPACT_ATOMS: atom_id res chain seq x y z
N MET A 1 24.34 -19.04 3.46
CA MET A 1 23.56 -20.26 3.13
C MET A 1 22.57 -19.93 2.02
N CYS A 2 22.06 -20.92 1.25
CA CYS A 2 21.03 -20.64 0.25
C CYS A 2 19.77 -20.09 0.94
N GLY A 3 19.17 -19.02 0.40
CA GLY A 3 17.96 -18.38 0.94
C GLY A 3 18.11 -17.50 2.20
N GLU A 4 19.28 -17.44 2.82
CA GLU A 4 19.51 -16.66 4.05
C GLU A 4 19.22 -15.15 3.88
N ARG A 5 19.59 -14.57 2.74
CA ARG A 5 19.34 -13.15 2.42
C ARG A 5 17.83 -12.89 2.30
N ASN A 6 17.13 -13.76 1.59
CA ASN A 6 15.68 -13.65 1.38
C ASN A 6 14.94 -13.75 2.72
N TYR A 7 15.28 -14.75 3.54
CA TYR A 7 14.74 -14.94 4.88
C TYR A 7 14.89 -13.68 5.75
N ARG A 8 16.10 -13.11 5.80
CA ARG A 8 16.37 -11.89 6.59
C ARG A 8 15.57 -10.69 6.09
N ALA A 9 15.45 -10.52 4.77
CA ALA A 9 14.73 -9.40 4.18
C ALA A 9 13.22 -9.48 4.48
N ILE A 10 12.59 -10.63 4.20
CA ILE A 10 11.16 -10.86 4.48
C ILE A 10 10.85 -10.67 5.96
N LEU A 11 11.67 -11.24 6.86
CA LEU A 11 11.48 -11.09 8.29
C LEU A 11 11.57 -9.61 8.71
N THR A 12 12.58 -8.88 8.22
CA THR A 12 12.73 -7.44 8.54
C THR A 12 11.53 -6.62 8.09
N CYS A 13 11.01 -6.90 6.89
CA CYS A 13 9.81 -6.25 6.37
C CYS A 13 8.58 -6.49 7.25
N LEU A 14 8.34 -7.75 7.65
CA LEU A 14 7.24 -8.11 8.54
C LEU A 14 7.31 -7.41 9.91
N TRP A 15 8.53 -7.29 10.47
CA TRP A 15 8.71 -6.54 11.72
C TRP A 15 8.36 -5.06 11.55
N ILE A 16 8.75 -4.45 10.44
CA ILE A 16 8.40 -3.06 10.13
C ILE A 16 6.88 -2.90 10.00
N GLU A 17 6.23 -3.80 9.26
CA GLU A 17 4.78 -3.84 9.09
C GLU A 17 4.06 -3.98 10.43
N GLY A 18 4.47 -4.92 11.27
CA GLY A 18 3.92 -5.13 12.61
C GLY A 18 4.09 -3.91 13.52
N LEU A 19 5.22 -3.21 13.46
CA LEU A 19 5.46 -1.97 14.21
C LEU A 19 4.56 -0.83 13.73
N LEU A 20 4.42 -0.66 12.42
CA LEU A 20 3.53 0.33 11.81
C LEU A 20 2.08 0.05 12.18
N TYR A 21 1.62 -1.20 12.07
CA TYR A 21 0.29 -1.62 12.48
C TYR A 21 0.05 -1.37 13.98
N GLY A 22 1.04 -1.70 14.84
CA GLY A 22 0.99 -1.40 16.27
C GLY A 22 0.82 0.10 16.56
N SER A 23 1.46 0.96 15.78
CA SER A 23 1.31 2.42 15.89
C SER A 23 -0.04 2.95 15.35
N TYR A 24 -0.69 2.21 14.45
CA TYR A 24 -1.97 2.58 13.87
C TYR A 24 -3.14 2.39 14.85
N LEU A 25 -3.07 1.38 15.72
CA LEU A 25 -4.08 1.09 16.75
C LEU A 25 -4.44 2.31 17.63
N PRO A 26 -3.51 3.01 18.29
CA PRO A 26 -3.85 4.19 19.09
C PRO A 26 -4.40 5.35 18.26
N LEU A 27 -3.99 5.50 17.00
CA LEU A 27 -4.55 6.50 16.08
C LEU A 27 -6.02 6.21 15.77
N PHE A 28 -6.36 4.94 15.50
CA PHE A 28 -7.73 4.51 15.32
C PHE A 28 -8.57 4.74 16.58
N LEU A 29 -8.08 4.31 17.75
CA LEU A 29 -8.79 4.50 19.02
C LEU A 29 -9.03 5.99 19.33
N GLY A 30 -8.03 6.84 19.10
CA GLY A 30 -8.17 8.28 19.27
C GLY A 30 -9.18 8.90 18.29
N SER A 31 -9.13 8.49 17.01
CA SER A 31 -10.09 8.91 16.00
C SER A 31 -11.52 8.48 16.34
N ALA A 32 -11.70 7.22 16.76
CA ALA A 32 -12.98 6.66 17.15
C ALA A 32 -13.54 7.35 18.40
N TYR A 33 -12.70 7.61 19.41
CA TYR A 33 -13.09 8.36 20.61
C TYR A 33 -13.62 9.76 20.27
N ILE A 34 -12.90 10.48 19.41
CA ILE A 34 -13.33 11.82 18.95
C ILE A 34 -14.65 11.71 18.18
N CYS A 35 -14.78 10.74 17.27
CA CYS A 35 -15.97 10.55 16.44
C CYS A 35 -17.19 10.00 17.20
N ALA A 36 -17.00 9.41 18.38
CA ALA A 36 -18.08 8.90 19.22
C ALA A 36 -18.51 9.93 20.28
N TYR A 37 -17.56 10.57 20.97
CA TYR A 37 -17.84 11.38 22.16
C TYR A 37 -17.66 12.89 21.96
N THR A 38 -16.68 13.33 21.17
CA THR A 38 -16.35 14.76 21.06
C THR A 38 -17.10 15.44 19.91
N ARG A 39 -17.14 14.80 18.74
CA ARG A 39 -17.81 15.28 17.53
C ARG A 39 -18.48 14.10 16.82
N PRO A 40 -19.71 13.75 17.22
CA PRO A 40 -20.40 12.57 16.70
C PRO A 40 -20.58 12.67 15.18
N ASN A 41 -19.86 11.82 14.44
CA ASN A 41 -20.00 11.69 13.00
C ASN A 41 -19.97 10.22 12.62
N LYS A 42 -21.16 9.64 12.46
CA LYS A 42 -21.34 8.22 12.15
C LYS A 42 -20.62 7.82 10.85
N TYR A 43 -20.63 8.68 9.82
CA TYR A 43 -19.97 8.40 8.55
C TYR A 43 -18.45 8.26 8.69
N LEU A 44 -17.82 9.20 9.41
CA LEU A 44 -16.37 9.16 9.62
C LEU A 44 -15.96 7.99 10.52
N LEU A 45 -16.79 7.65 11.51
CA LEU A 45 -16.56 6.50 12.37
C LEU A 45 -16.67 5.18 11.58
N THR A 46 -17.72 5.01 10.77
CA THR A 46 -17.90 3.82 9.94
C THR A 46 -16.75 3.67 8.93
N LEU A 47 -16.34 4.76 8.28
CA LEU A 47 -15.22 4.74 7.35
C LEU A 47 -13.88 4.42 8.03
N ALA A 48 -13.60 5.02 9.18
CA ALA A 48 -12.39 4.72 9.93
C ALA A 48 -12.37 3.27 10.43
N ALA A 49 -13.53 2.75 10.85
CA ALA A 49 -13.67 1.36 11.26
C ALA A 49 -13.53 0.39 10.08
N SER A 50 -14.07 0.70 8.90
CA SER A 50 -13.93 -0.15 7.71
C SER A 50 -12.48 -0.22 7.24
N VAL A 51 -11.79 0.93 7.16
CA VAL A 51 -10.34 0.98 6.86
C VAL A 51 -9.56 0.17 7.89
N PHE A 52 -9.84 0.34 9.18
CA PHE A 52 -9.15 -0.41 10.24
C PHE A 52 -9.36 -1.92 10.11
N VAL A 53 -10.60 -2.38 9.91
CA VAL A 53 -10.90 -3.81 9.75
C VAL A 53 -10.18 -4.40 8.53
N VAL A 54 -10.19 -3.70 7.40
CA VAL A 54 -9.49 -4.17 6.19
C VAL A 54 -7.99 -4.25 6.43
N CYS A 55 -7.37 -3.22 7.01
CA CYS A 55 -5.95 -3.25 7.37
C CYS A 55 -5.60 -4.38 8.35
N THR A 56 -6.46 -4.63 9.35
CA THR A 56 -6.26 -5.75 10.30
C THR A 56 -6.29 -7.09 9.58
N ILE A 57 -7.24 -7.28 8.66
CA ILE A 57 -7.33 -8.52 7.88
C ILE A 57 -6.09 -8.70 7.02
N GLN A 58 -5.63 -7.64 6.34
CA GLN A 58 -4.43 -7.68 5.50
C GLN A 58 -3.19 -8.07 6.31
N ALA A 59 -2.91 -7.36 7.40
CA ALA A 59 -1.78 -7.69 8.27
C ALA A 59 -1.85 -9.16 8.74
N LEU A 60 -3.03 -9.62 9.18
CA LEU A 60 -3.18 -11.03 9.58
C LEU A 60 -2.92 -12.02 8.45
N LEU A 61 -3.33 -11.71 7.22
CA LEU A 61 -3.07 -12.54 6.04
C LEU A 61 -1.59 -12.54 5.67
N ASP A 62 -0.89 -11.41 5.77
CA ASP A 62 0.56 -11.32 5.52
C ASP A 62 1.35 -12.14 6.55
N PHE A 63 1.00 -12.02 7.83
CA PHE A 63 1.55 -12.88 8.89
C PHE A 63 1.24 -14.36 8.68
N ALA A 64 0.01 -14.70 8.28
CA ALA A 64 -0.38 -16.09 8.01
C ALA A 64 0.38 -16.67 6.82
N THR A 65 0.49 -15.91 5.72
CA THR A 65 1.23 -16.32 4.51
C THR A 65 2.66 -16.69 4.85
N LEU A 66 3.32 -15.89 5.69
CA LEU A 66 4.69 -16.18 6.14
C LEU A 66 4.81 -17.49 6.93
N LEU A 67 3.87 -17.74 7.85
CA LEU A 67 3.87 -18.94 8.70
C LEU A 67 3.59 -20.21 7.90
N TYR A 68 2.73 -20.13 6.88
CA TYR A 68 2.34 -21.27 6.05
C TYR A 68 3.28 -21.55 4.87
N THR A 69 4.24 -20.67 4.57
CA THR A 69 5.16 -20.81 3.42
C THR A 69 6.66 -20.88 3.81
N PRO A 70 7.05 -21.72 4.79
CA PRO A 70 8.41 -21.73 5.31
C PRO A 70 9.48 -22.07 4.25
N GLU A 71 9.16 -22.91 3.24
CA GLU A 71 10.12 -23.25 2.19
C GLU A 71 10.36 -22.07 1.23
N ILE A 72 9.34 -21.24 1.02
CA ILE A 72 9.49 -20.03 0.19
C ILE A 72 10.38 -19.01 0.90
N VAL A 73 10.18 -18.83 2.21
CA VAL A 73 10.92 -17.83 3.00
C VAL A 73 12.37 -18.26 3.21
N ALA A 74 12.61 -19.52 3.58
CA ALA A 74 13.94 -20.00 3.97
C ALA A 74 14.75 -20.59 2.81
N ASN A 75 14.10 -21.24 1.83
CA ASN A 75 14.76 -22.03 0.77
C ASN A 75 14.57 -21.43 -0.63
N THR A 76 14.53 -20.10 -0.74
CA THR A 76 14.45 -19.40 -2.03
C THR A 76 15.62 -18.45 -2.22
N PHE A 77 16.26 -18.50 -3.38
CA PHE A 77 17.22 -17.50 -3.82
C PHE A 77 16.75 -16.89 -5.14
N CYS A 78 16.98 -15.59 -5.32
CA CYS A 78 16.59 -14.87 -6.51
C CYS A 78 17.82 -14.35 -7.24
N THR A 79 17.90 -14.61 -8.54
CA THR A 79 19.01 -14.18 -9.41
C THR A 79 18.45 -13.72 -10.75
N GLY A 80 18.77 -12.49 -11.15
CA GLY A 80 18.29 -11.93 -12.42
C GLY A 80 16.78 -11.69 -12.45
N GLY A 81 16.15 -11.45 -11.29
CA GLY A 81 14.70 -11.25 -11.16
C GLY A 81 13.86 -12.53 -11.11
N VAL A 82 14.47 -13.71 -11.25
CA VAL A 82 13.80 -15.01 -11.12
C VAL A 82 14.14 -15.63 -9.76
N CYS A 83 13.14 -16.11 -9.05
CA CYS A 83 13.30 -16.76 -7.74
C CYS A 83 13.15 -18.28 -7.86
N LEU A 84 14.19 -19.00 -7.44
CA LEU A 84 14.31 -20.45 -7.56
C LEU A 84 14.48 -21.11 -6.19
N GLY A 85 14.08 -22.37 -6.09
CA GLY A 85 14.25 -23.15 -4.87
C GLY A 85 15.67 -23.65 -4.75
N CYS A 86 16.20 -23.62 -3.54
CA CYS A 86 17.53 -24.16 -3.24
C CYS A 86 17.63 -25.66 -3.62
N ASP A 87 16.54 -26.41 -3.43
CA ASP A 87 16.44 -27.83 -3.70
C ASP A 87 15.64 -28.15 -4.99
N GLY A 88 15.35 -27.13 -5.81
CA GLY A 88 14.43 -27.22 -6.95
C GLY A 88 12.96 -27.04 -6.58
N ASP A 89 12.06 -27.24 -7.55
CA ASP A 89 10.62 -27.15 -7.33
C ASP A 89 10.06 -28.52 -6.92
N THR A 90 9.85 -28.69 -5.60
CA THR A 90 9.16 -29.84 -4.99
C THR A 90 7.65 -29.64 -4.99
N GLU A 91 6.89 -30.73 -4.90
CA GLU A 91 5.41 -30.67 -4.79
C GLU A 91 4.95 -29.82 -3.59
N SER A 92 5.66 -29.91 -2.46
CA SER A 92 5.40 -29.08 -1.26
C SER A 92 5.56 -27.59 -1.53
N ARG A 93 6.62 -27.20 -2.24
CA ARG A 93 6.95 -25.81 -2.57
C ARG A 93 5.95 -25.24 -3.55
N VAL A 94 5.54 -26.01 -4.57
CA VAL A 94 4.52 -25.57 -5.53
C VAL A 94 3.18 -25.32 -4.83
N ASN A 95 2.74 -26.23 -3.95
CA ASN A 95 1.52 -26.02 -3.17
C ASN A 95 1.61 -24.78 -2.25
N GLN A 96 2.78 -24.50 -1.68
CA GLN A 96 3.00 -23.26 -0.91
C GLN A 96 2.92 -22.00 -1.80
N ILE A 97 3.46 -22.04 -3.02
CA ILE A 97 3.40 -20.91 -3.96
C ILE A 97 1.95 -20.65 -4.36
N GLU A 98 1.19 -21.70 -4.65
CA GLU A 98 -0.23 -21.57 -4.98
C GLU A 98 -1.05 -20.96 -3.83
N LEU A 99 -0.80 -21.41 -2.60
CA LEU A 99 -1.44 -20.84 -1.42
C LEU A 99 -1.08 -19.35 -1.26
N GLN A 100 0.20 -19.01 -1.44
CA GLN A 100 0.68 -17.62 -1.38
C GLN A 100 0.02 -16.73 -2.43
N ASP A 101 -0.01 -17.17 -3.70
CA ASP A 101 -0.60 -16.40 -4.79
C ASP A 101 -2.09 -16.10 -4.51
N ILE A 102 -2.84 -17.07 -3.97
CA ILE A 102 -4.24 -16.87 -3.59
C ILE A 102 -4.38 -15.85 -2.46
N LEU A 103 -3.55 -15.96 -1.41
CA LEU A 103 -3.61 -15.05 -0.28
C LEU A 103 -3.25 -13.62 -0.70
N TRP A 104 -2.22 -13.44 -1.54
CA TRP A 104 -1.86 -12.13 -2.08
C TRP A 104 -2.94 -11.52 -2.95
N MET A 105 -3.61 -12.30 -3.82
CA MET A 105 -4.75 -11.78 -4.57
C MET A 105 -5.87 -11.24 -3.66
N ILE A 106 -6.09 -11.86 -2.50
CA ILE A 106 -7.06 -11.38 -1.50
C ILE A 106 -6.56 -10.08 -0.84
N VAL A 107 -5.27 -10.03 -0.48
CA VAL A 107 -4.64 -8.84 0.14
C VAL A 107 -4.66 -7.66 -0.82
N ASP A 108 -4.33 -7.87 -2.09
CA ASP A 108 -4.35 -6.86 -3.16
C ASP A 108 -5.75 -6.28 -3.36
N ALA A 109 -6.76 -7.14 -3.46
CA ALA A 109 -8.14 -6.70 -3.61
C ALA A 109 -8.59 -5.87 -2.40
N GLY A 110 -8.22 -6.29 -1.19
CA GLY A 110 -8.41 -5.50 0.03
C GLY A 110 -7.68 -4.16 -0.04
N GLY A 111 -6.47 -4.14 -0.60
CA GLY A 111 -5.61 -2.98 -0.73
C GLY A 111 -6.22 -1.91 -1.61
N ILE A 112 -6.76 -2.31 -2.77
CA ILE A 112 -7.46 -1.40 -3.69
C ILE A 112 -8.66 -0.74 -2.99
N VAL A 113 -9.45 -1.52 -2.24
CA VAL A 113 -10.61 -1.01 -1.50
C VAL A 113 -10.17 -0.07 -0.38
N ASN A 114 -9.11 -0.43 0.35
CA ASN A 114 -8.57 0.39 1.42
C ASN A 114 -8.03 1.73 0.89
N GLN A 115 -7.27 1.69 -0.20
CA GLN A 115 -6.74 2.86 -0.89
C GLN A 115 -7.86 3.80 -1.34
N LEU A 116 -8.91 3.26 -1.95
CA LEU A 116 -10.10 4.01 -2.36
C LEU A 116 -10.77 4.74 -1.18
N MET A 117 -10.90 4.06 -0.04
CA MET A 117 -11.50 4.65 1.17
C MET A 117 -10.60 5.75 1.76
N ALA A 118 -9.30 5.50 1.86
CA ALA A 118 -8.32 6.40 2.45
C ALA A 118 -8.14 7.67 1.60
N ASP A 119 -7.80 7.51 0.32
CA ASP A 119 -7.61 8.64 -0.60
C ASP A 119 -8.92 9.36 -0.92
N GLY A 120 -10.01 8.61 -1.04
CA GLY A 120 -11.34 9.17 -1.22
C GLY A 120 -11.71 10.13 -0.08
N LEU A 121 -11.35 9.80 1.17
CA LEU A 121 -11.55 10.69 2.31
C LEU A 121 -10.68 11.95 2.23
N LEU A 122 -9.41 11.83 1.82
CA LEU A 122 -8.50 12.97 1.66
C LEU A 122 -9.01 13.92 0.56
N ILE A 123 -9.41 13.37 -0.58
CA ILE A 123 -10.00 14.11 -1.70
C ILE A 123 -11.30 14.77 -1.27
N TYR A 124 -12.18 14.08 -0.54
CA TYR A 124 -13.42 14.66 -0.01
C TYR A 124 -13.13 15.85 0.91
N ARG A 125 -12.14 15.73 1.81
CA ARG A 125 -11.72 16.83 2.69
C ARG A 125 -11.19 18.02 1.89
N ALA A 126 -10.38 17.76 0.86
CA ALA A 126 -9.92 18.81 -0.06
C ALA A 126 -11.12 19.46 -0.77
N PHE A 127 -12.10 18.67 -1.24
CA PHE A 127 -13.30 19.17 -1.90
C PHE A 127 -14.11 20.14 -1.03
N VAL A 128 -14.36 19.77 0.23
CA VAL A 128 -15.09 20.63 1.17
C VAL A 128 -14.35 21.95 1.43
N LEU A 129 -13.00 21.95 1.47
CA LEU A 129 -12.19 23.15 1.70
C LEU A 129 -12.11 24.10 0.50
N TRP A 130 -12.26 23.57 -0.72
CA TRP A 130 -12.09 24.29 -1.98
C TRP A 130 -13.39 24.63 -2.70
N LYS A 131 -14.56 24.47 -2.04
CA LYS A 131 -15.96 24.63 -2.55
C LYS A 131 -16.21 25.40 -3.86
N PRO A 132 -15.69 26.61 -4.15
CA PRO A 132 -15.93 27.27 -5.45
C PRO A 132 -15.00 26.83 -6.61
N ARG A 133 -13.88 26.11 -6.38
CA ARG A 133 -12.87 25.78 -7.41
C ARG A 133 -12.71 24.27 -7.60
N PHE A 134 -13.76 23.61 -8.10
CA PHE A 134 -13.81 22.15 -8.30
C PHE A 134 -12.70 21.61 -9.23
N TRP A 135 -12.21 22.41 -10.18
CA TRP A 135 -11.12 22.05 -11.11
C TRP A 135 -9.84 21.56 -10.40
N VAL A 136 -9.56 22.05 -9.20
CA VAL A 136 -8.36 21.69 -8.43
C VAL A 136 -8.38 20.22 -7.98
N ILE A 137 -9.56 19.59 -7.94
CA ILE A 137 -9.77 18.24 -7.41
C ILE A 137 -9.82 17.21 -8.52
N VAL A 138 -10.05 17.64 -9.76
CA VAL A 138 -10.06 16.76 -10.94
C VAL A 138 -8.76 15.97 -11.02
N ILE A 139 -7.61 16.62 -10.79
CA ILE A 139 -6.30 15.97 -10.86
C ILE A 139 -6.19 14.82 -9.82
N PRO A 140 -6.34 15.04 -8.50
CA PRO A 140 -6.36 13.96 -7.51
C PRO A 140 -7.38 12.84 -7.78
N THR A 141 -8.55 13.17 -8.32
CA THR A 141 -9.56 12.15 -8.66
C THR A 141 -9.11 11.32 -9.85
N THR A 142 -8.53 11.93 -10.88
CA THR A 142 -8.00 11.18 -12.04
C THR A 142 -6.83 10.29 -11.66
N THR A 143 -5.94 10.74 -10.78
CA THR A 143 -4.82 9.92 -10.30
C THR A 143 -5.32 8.75 -9.44
N LEU A 144 -6.31 8.96 -8.58
CA LEU A 144 -6.95 7.88 -7.82
C LEU A 144 -7.60 6.82 -8.73
N LEU A 145 -8.33 7.25 -9.76
CA LEU A 145 -8.91 6.30 -10.73
C LEU A 145 -7.82 5.51 -11.48
N GLY A 146 -6.73 6.19 -11.85
CA GLY A 146 -5.55 5.53 -12.43
C GLY A 146 -4.94 4.50 -11.49
N THR A 147 -4.80 4.82 -10.20
CA THR A 147 -4.31 3.87 -9.18
C THR A 147 -5.16 2.60 -9.16
N VAL A 148 -6.49 2.74 -9.14
CA VAL A 148 -7.41 1.58 -9.13
C VAL A 148 -7.22 0.73 -10.38
N VAL A 149 -7.12 1.36 -11.55
CA VAL A 149 -6.90 0.62 -12.81
C VAL A 149 -5.57 -0.12 -12.79
N CYS A 150 -4.50 0.50 -12.31
CA CYS A 150 -3.20 -0.15 -12.20
C CYS A 150 -3.19 -1.28 -11.17
N GLY A 151 -3.83 -1.10 -10.01
CA GLY A 151 -3.98 -2.17 -9.01
C GLY A 151 -4.76 -3.37 -9.56
N LEU A 152 -5.84 -3.12 -10.31
CA LEU A 152 -6.58 -4.20 -10.99
C LEU A 152 -5.74 -4.92 -12.06
N LEU A 153 -4.90 -4.19 -12.79
CA LEU A 153 -3.96 -4.80 -13.76
C LEU A 153 -2.89 -5.65 -13.07
N HIS A 154 -2.40 -5.22 -11.90
CA HIS A 154 -1.50 -5.99 -11.05
C HIS A 154 -2.15 -7.32 -10.62
N THR A 155 -3.32 -7.26 -9.97
CA THR A 155 -4.05 -8.46 -9.56
C THR A 155 -4.39 -9.37 -10.74
N TYR A 156 -4.74 -8.80 -11.90
CA TYR A 156 -4.97 -9.56 -13.11
C TYR A 156 -3.70 -10.30 -13.58
N ALA A 157 -2.54 -9.63 -13.61
CA ALA A 157 -1.29 -10.26 -13.99
C ALA A 157 -0.94 -11.42 -13.05
N THR A 158 -1.05 -11.22 -11.74
CA THR A 158 -0.86 -12.25 -10.71
C THR A 158 -1.81 -13.44 -10.90
N SER A 159 -3.10 -13.19 -11.18
CA SER A 159 -4.08 -14.25 -11.42
C SER A 159 -3.75 -15.10 -12.65
N GLN A 160 -3.24 -14.47 -13.72
CA GLN A 160 -2.85 -15.18 -14.93
C GLN A 160 -1.57 -16.00 -14.73
N THR A 161 -0.60 -15.48 -13.97
CA THR A 161 0.59 -16.25 -13.60
C THR A 161 0.23 -17.44 -12.73
N TYR A 162 -0.69 -17.27 -11.76
CA TYR A 162 -1.22 -18.38 -10.97
C TYR A 162 -1.86 -19.47 -11.85
N LEU A 163 -2.73 -19.10 -12.79
CA LEU A 163 -3.38 -20.05 -13.70
C LEU A 163 -2.40 -20.79 -14.62
N ILE A 164 -1.33 -20.12 -15.07
CA ILE A 164 -0.30 -20.78 -15.88
C ILE A 164 0.48 -21.79 -15.02
N ARG A 165 0.82 -21.44 -13.78
CA ARG A 165 1.47 -22.37 -12.82
C ARG A 165 0.62 -23.60 -12.55
N LEU A 166 -0.68 -23.41 -12.31
CA LEU A 166 -1.62 -24.50 -12.00
C LEU A 166 -1.69 -25.59 -13.08
N HIS A 167 -1.46 -25.22 -14.34
CA HIS A 167 -1.52 -26.16 -15.48
C HIS A 167 -0.13 -26.57 -16.00
N ALA A 168 0.96 -26.09 -15.41
CA ALA A 168 2.31 -26.40 -15.85
C ALA A 168 2.79 -27.73 -15.24
N PRO A 169 3.32 -28.67 -16.03
CA PRO A 169 3.89 -29.89 -15.49
C PRO A 169 5.21 -29.60 -14.75
N LEU A 170 5.45 -30.28 -13.63
CA LEU A 170 6.67 -30.12 -12.80
C LEU A 170 7.98 -30.34 -13.58
N SER A 171 7.95 -31.07 -14.71
CA SER A 171 9.12 -31.32 -15.54
C SER A 171 9.49 -30.15 -16.46
N GLU A 172 8.59 -29.20 -16.70
CA GLU A 172 8.86 -28.01 -17.53
C GLU A 172 9.34 -26.86 -16.65
N THR A 173 10.65 -26.62 -16.66
CA THR A 173 11.29 -25.55 -15.90
C THR A 173 11.43 -24.24 -16.68
N THR A 174 11.13 -24.24 -17.98
CA THR A 174 11.19 -23.04 -18.82
C THR A 174 9.85 -22.32 -18.85
N PRO A 175 9.75 -21.06 -18.38
CA PRO A 175 8.50 -20.32 -18.37
C PRO A 175 8.04 -20.01 -19.81
N PRO A 176 6.74 -20.14 -20.11
CA PRO A 176 6.22 -19.80 -21.43
C PRO A 176 6.39 -18.29 -21.71
N PRO A 177 6.50 -17.85 -22.96
CA PRO A 177 6.69 -16.43 -23.30
C PRO A 177 5.61 -15.52 -22.69
N LYS A 178 4.38 -16.04 -22.54
CA LYS A 178 3.26 -15.35 -21.89
C LYS A 178 3.56 -15.00 -20.42
N TRP A 179 4.29 -15.85 -19.70
CA TRP A 179 4.70 -15.60 -18.32
C TRP A 179 5.54 -14.33 -18.20
N VAL A 180 6.56 -14.21 -19.04
CA VAL A 180 7.49 -13.07 -19.04
C VAL A 180 6.74 -11.77 -19.36
N THR A 181 5.79 -11.81 -20.30
CA THR A 181 4.98 -10.62 -20.62
C THR A 181 4.05 -10.21 -19.48
N LEU A 182 3.50 -11.19 -18.73
CA LEU A 182 2.65 -10.91 -17.57
C LEU A 182 3.45 -10.34 -16.42
N GLU A 183 4.65 -10.87 -16.17
CA GLU A 183 5.56 -10.34 -15.16
C GLU A 183 6.04 -8.91 -15.51
N ALA A 184 6.31 -8.63 -16.78
CA ALA A 184 6.60 -7.27 -17.21
C ALA A 184 5.40 -6.33 -16.99
N LEU A 185 4.19 -6.77 -17.35
CA LEU A 185 2.96 -6.02 -17.10
C LEU A 185 2.79 -5.74 -15.60
N ASP A 186 2.97 -6.75 -14.77
CA ASP A 186 2.89 -6.69 -13.32
C ASP A 186 3.80 -5.61 -12.73
N LEU A 187 5.09 -5.66 -13.06
CA LEU A 187 6.08 -4.68 -12.61
C LEU A 187 5.75 -3.26 -13.10
N THR A 188 5.30 -3.12 -14.35
CA THR A 188 4.91 -1.80 -14.87
C THR A 188 3.67 -1.26 -14.16
N ALA A 189 2.66 -2.08 -13.92
CA ALA A 189 1.44 -1.72 -13.22
C ALA A 189 1.75 -1.25 -11.79
N LEU A 190 2.52 -2.02 -11.04
CA LEU A 190 2.98 -1.68 -9.69
C LEU A 190 3.75 -0.36 -9.64
N SER A 191 4.61 -0.11 -10.62
CA SER A 191 5.41 1.11 -10.68
C SER A 191 4.57 2.35 -10.94
N ILE A 192 3.61 2.26 -11.86
CA ILE A 192 2.68 3.33 -12.20
C ILE A 192 1.73 3.58 -11.03
N GLU A 193 1.19 2.53 -10.44
CA GLU A 193 0.33 2.59 -9.26
C GLU A 193 1.03 3.36 -8.12
N SER A 194 2.25 2.97 -7.77
CA SER A 194 3.04 3.64 -6.73
C SER A 194 3.27 5.13 -7.01
N ALA A 195 3.56 5.46 -8.27
CA ALA A 195 3.75 6.85 -8.69
C ALA A 195 2.45 7.65 -8.58
N LEU A 196 1.31 7.05 -8.95
CA LEU A 196 -0.01 7.67 -8.85
C LEU A 196 -0.45 7.85 -7.40
N ILE A 197 -0.22 6.87 -6.52
CA ILE A 197 -0.49 7.00 -5.08
C ILE A 197 0.36 8.13 -4.49
N THR A 198 1.66 8.13 -4.77
CA THR A 198 2.58 9.20 -4.33
C THR A 198 2.10 10.56 -4.80
N THR A 199 1.74 10.68 -6.09
CA THR A 199 1.23 11.93 -6.67
C THR A 199 -0.07 12.37 -6.00
N THR A 200 -1.01 11.45 -5.80
CA THR A 200 -2.30 11.74 -5.15
C THR A 200 -2.10 12.23 -3.73
N ASN A 201 -1.28 11.54 -2.94
CA ASN A 201 -1.04 11.91 -1.55
C ASN A 201 -0.29 13.25 -1.42
N VAL A 202 0.75 13.48 -2.23
CA VAL A 202 1.48 14.77 -2.23
C VAL A 202 0.57 15.91 -2.66
N LEU A 203 -0.20 15.75 -3.75
CA LEU A 203 -1.11 16.78 -4.23
C LEU A 203 -2.21 17.07 -3.22
N THR A 204 -2.90 16.06 -2.69
CA THR A 204 -3.99 16.25 -1.73
C THR A 204 -3.48 16.88 -0.43
N THR A 205 -2.33 16.42 0.09
CA THR A 205 -1.68 16.98 1.28
C THR A 205 -1.29 18.44 1.06
N ALA A 206 -0.66 18.76 -0.07
CA ALA A 206 -0.28 20.13 -0.41
C ALA A 206 -1.50 21.05 -0.58
N LEU A 207 -2.56 20.57 -1.24
CA LEU A 207 -3.80 21.33 -1.44
C LEU A 207 -4.53 21.61 -0.13
N ILE A 208 -4.59 20.63 0.78
CA ILE A 208 -5.17 20.80 2.10
C ILE A 208 -4.32 21.78 2.92
N ALA A 209 -3.00 21.58 2.96
CA ALA A 209 -2.08 22.41 3.70
C ALA A 209 -2.11 23.87 3.22
N TYR A 210 -1.97 24.10 1.92
CA TYR A 210 -2.03 25.44 1.33
C TYR A 210 -3.35 26.16 1.66
N ARG A 211 -4.47 25.44 1.59
CA ARG A 211 -5.79 26.04 1.85
C ARG A 211 -5.97 26.39 3.32
N ILE A 212 -5.56 25.50 4.23
CA ILE A 212 -5.57 25.77 5.67
C ILE A 212 -4.66 26.95 5.99
N TRP A 213 -3.46 27.01 5.41
CA TRP A 213 -2.54 28.13 5.56
C TRP A 213 -3.18 29.45 5.13
N TRP A 214 -3.75 29.50 3.92
CA TRP A 214 -4.38 30.69 3.38
C TRP A 214 -5.52 31.21 4.26
N ILE A 215 -6.39 30.31 4.72
CA ILE A 215 -7.49 30.65 5.65
C ILE A 215 -6.91 31.16 6.98
N THR A 216 -5.87 30.51 7.50
CA THR A 216 -5.26 30.87 8.78
C THR A 216 -4.58 32.25 8.73
N VAL A 217 -3.91 32.59 7.63
CA VAL A 217 -3.31 33.93 7.41
C VAL A 217 -4.39 35.01 7.26
N GLY A 218 -5.52 34.70 6.64
CA GLY A 218 -6.67 35.60 6.61
C GLY A 218 -7.29 35.83 7.98
N LEU A 219 -7.47 34.74 8.75
CA LEU A 219 -8.03 34.76 10.10
C LEU A 219 -7.09 35.35 11.16
N SER A 220 -5.78 35.25 10.99
CA SER A 220 -4.82 35.76 11.98
C SER A 220 -4.89 37.28 12.14
N ARG A 221 -5.40 37.99 11.12
CA ARG A 221 -5.71 39.42 11.20
C ARG A 221 -6.96 39.72 12.05
N ALA A 222 -7.81 38.73 12.34
CA ALA A 222 -9.11 38.90 12.99
C ALA A 222 -9.32 38.12 14.32
N LEU A 223 -8.68 36.95 14.53
CA LEU A 223 -9.01 36.00 15.61
C LEU A 223 -7.90 35.77 16.67
N GLY A 224 -6.80 36.52 16.62
CA GLY A 224 -5.72 36.48 17.62
C GLY A 224 -4.82 35.22 17.58
N GLY A 225 -3.68 35.25 18.26
CA GLY A 225 -2.60 34.27 18.10
C GLY A 225 -2.88 32.83 18.60
N ARG A 226 -3.88 32.63 19.46
CA ARG A 226 -4.17 31.31 20.08
C ARG A 226 -4.86 30.34 19.12
N ALA A 227 -5.81 30.83 18.31
CA ALA A 227 -6.48 30.04 17.28
C ALA A 227 -5.50 29.66 16.16
N THR A 228 -4.69 30.62 15.71
CA THR A 228 -3.62 30.45 14.73
C THR A 228 -2.69 29.29 15.11
N ARG A 229 -2.18 29.26 16.35
CA ARG A 229 -1.27 28.19 16.81
C ARG A 229 -1.88 26.78 16.72
N LYS A 230 -3.19 26.65 16.97
CA LYS A 230 -3.89 25.36 16.86
C LYS A 230 -3.97 24.88 15.41
N TYR A 231 -4.25 25.77 14.46
CA TYR A 231 -4.30 25.44 13.04
C TYR A 231 -2.92 25.05 12.49
N TYR A 232 -1.86 25.74 12.90
CA TYR A 232 -0.50 25.37 12.52
C TYR A 232 -0.12 23.97 13.02
N ARG A 233 -0.51 23.60 14.26
CA ARG A 233 -0.26 22.24 14.76
C ARG A 233 -0.97 21.16 13.93
N VAL A 234 -2.22 21.42 13.52
CA VAL A 234 -2.98 20.51 12.65
C VAL A 234 -2.33 20.42 11.27
N LEU A 235 -1.87 21.55 10.71
CA LEU A 235 -1.15 21.60 9.44
C LEU A 235 0.11 20.73 9.47
N THR A 236 0.95 20.91 10.50
CA THR A 236 2.18 20.14 10.68
C THR A 236 1.89 18.65 10.78
N MET A 237 0.89 18.25 11.57
CA MET A 237 0.51 16.83 11.70
C MET A 237 0.09 16.21 10.36
N ILE A 238 -0.69 16.92 9.54
CA ILE A 238 -1.13 16.44 8.21
C ILE A 238 0.07 16.28 7.27
N VAL A 239 0.99 17.24 7.26
CA VAL A 239 2.18 17.21 6.39
C VAL A 239 3.14 16.11 6.83
N GLU A 240 3.36 15.94 8.14
CA GLU A 240 4.19 14.88 8.70
C GLU A 240 3.64 13.50 8.35
N SER A 241 2.33 13.26 8.54
CA SER A 241 1.72 11.96 8.23
C SER A 241 1.71 11.67 6.72
N GLY A 242 1.40 12.66 5.89
CA GLY A 242 1.43 12.51 4.43
C GLY A 242 2.85 12.28 3.90
N GLY A 243 3.85 12.92 4.53
CA GLY A 243 5.26 12.73 4.23
C GLY A 243 5.72 11.31 4.54
N ILE A 244 5.38 10.76 5.71
CA ILE A 244 5.78 9.39 6.10
C ILE A 244 5.25 8.36 5.09
N TYR A 245 3.96 8.44 4.72
CA TYR A 245 3.36 7.52 3.75
C TYR A 245 3.96 7.67 2.35
N THR A 246 4.29 8.89 1.94
CA THR A 246 4.97 9.11 0.65
C THR A 246 6.39 8.54 0.66
N MET A 247 7.12 8.72 1.76
CA MET A 247 8.49 8.23 1.89
C MET A 247 8.54 6.69 1.92
N SER A 248 7.56 6.01 2.51
CA SER A 248 7.51 4.54 2.50
C SER A 248 7.35 4.00 1.07
N ILE A 249 6.47 4.62 0.26
CA ILE A 249 6.27 4.21 -1.14
C ILE A 249 7.50 4.51 -2.01
N ILE A 250 8.12 5.68 -1.85
CA ILE A 250 9.35 6.04 -2.58
C ILE A 250 10.48 5.07 -2.20
N THR A 251 10.58 4.71 -0.93
CA THR A 251 11.58 3.74 -0.46
C THR A 251 11.34 2.40 -1.14
N ARG A 252 10.10 1.89 -1.16
CA ARG A 252 9.72 0.65 -1.87
C ARG A 252 10.10 0.70 -3.36
N LEU A 253 9.80 1.79 -4.05
CA LEU A 253 10.17 1.99 -5.45
C LEU A 253 11.69 1.99 -5.64
N ALA A 254 12.44 2.70 -4.80
CA ALA A 254 13.89 2.74 -4.87
C ALA A 254 14.49 1.34 -4.71
N PHE A 255 14.01 0.56 -3.74
CA PHE A 255 14.44 -0.82 -3.54
C PHE A 255 14.13 -1.70 -4.75
N MET A 256 12.94 -1.56 -5.34
CA MET A 256 12.53 -2.28 -6.54
C MET A 256 13.48 -1.99 -7.72
N TYR A 257 13.88 -0.74 -7.96
CA TYR A 257 14.73 -0.41 -9.10
C TYR A 257 16.23 -0.69 -8.86
N VAL A 258 16.73 -0.45 -7.65
CA VAL A 258 18.16 -0.56 -7.30
C VAL A 258 18.58 -2.00 -7.04
N LEU A 259 17.69 -2.85 -6.52
CA LEU A 259 17.98 -4.24 -6.18
C LEU A 259 17.11 -5.19 -7.03
N PRO A 260 17.46 -5.41 -8.31
CA PRO A 260 16.68 -6.24 -9.22
C PRO A 260 16.52 -7.69 -8.75
N ASP A 261 17.52 -8.21 -8.03
CA ASP A 261 17.48 -9.56 -7.46
C ASP A 261 16.51 -9.68 -6.27
N ASP A 262 16.27 -8.60 -5.54
CA ASP A 262 15.38 -8.59 -4.36
C ASP A 262 13.97 -8.05 -4.69
N ARG A 263 13.65 -7.76 -5.97
CA ARG A 263 12.37 -7.14 -6.38
C ARG A 263 11.15 -7.86 -5.82
N LYS A 264 11.13 -9.18 -5.95
CA LYS A 264 10.00 -10.02 -5.51
C LYS A 264 9.76 -9.94 -4.00
N ILE A 265 10.81 -9.69 -3.22
CA ILE A 265 10.76 -9.58 -1.75
C ILE A 265 10.02 -8.32 -1.31
N PHE A 266 10.18 -7.22 -2.05
CA PHE A 266 9.56 -5.94 -1.75
C PHE A 266 8.17 -5.77 -2.40
N ILE A 267 7.76 -6.69 -3.28
CA ILE A 267 6.39 -6.81 -3.77
C ILE A 267 5.49 -7.43 -2.69
N ILE A 268 6.03 -8.30 -1.84
CA ILE A 268 5.32 -9.00 -0.75
C ILE A 268 4.74 -8.04 0.31
N VAL A 269 5.30 -6.83 0.40
CA VAL A 269 5.01 -5.91 1.51
C VAL A 269 4.06 -4.83 1.02
N HIS A 270 2.80 -4.96 1.36
CA HIS A 270 1.76 -3.98 1.02
C HIS A 270 1.86 -2.76 1.97
N PRO A 271 1.88 -1.52 1.44
CA PRO A 271 1.95 -0.29 2.24
C PRO A 271 0.64 0.10 2.93
#